data_AF-A0A6V7JYL0-F1
#
_entry.id   AF-A0A6V7JYL0-F1
#
_cell.length_a   1.000
_cell.length_b   1.000
_cell.length_c   1.000
_cell.angle_alpha   90.00
_cell.angle_beta   90.00
_cell.angle_gamma   90.00
#
_symmetry.space_group_name_H-M   'P 1'
#
loop_
_entity.id
_entity.type
_entity.pdbx_description
1 polymer ?
#
loop_
_entity_poly.entity_id
_entity_poly.type
_entity_poly.pdbx_seq_one_letter_code
_entity_poly.pdbx_strand_id
1 'polypeptide(L)'
;NLNLRMKSLNAIFTSSIYRNVCRSLFEKDKLIFSLVLTVGIHRDEGKIREDLWSFLLTGGVALQNPYKNPDPSWLTEKSWSEVTRADALTGLQGLRKSFEDNINSWKEYYDLANPQDYPFPQPFDKVDPKELRRLVILRCIRPDKLVSATQTYISLNMGQAYIEPPPFDLQASYDDSTKTSPLIFILSPGSDPMAGLIKFAESKGILKKNLMTISLGQGQGPIAADMINKGIQSGEWVVLQNCHLAESWMKELDRICDETIIPENTHEKF
;
A
#
# COMPACT_ATOMS: atom_id res chain seq x y z
N ASN A 1 -13.48 -14.80 28.02
CA ASN A 1 -13.85 -13.43 27.65
C ASN A 1 -13.87 -13.30 26.12
N LEU A 2 -15.04 -13.45 25.49
CA LEU A 2 -15.20 -13.59 24.03
C LEU A 2 -14.76 -12.33 23.26
N ASN A 3 -15.12 -11.16 23.76
CA ASN A 3 -14.79 -9.88 23.11
C ASN A 3 -13.27 -9.63 23.02
N LEU A 4 -12.53 -10.02 24.06
CA LEU A 4 -11.08 -9.89 24.05
C LEU A 4 -10.45 -10.81 22.98
N ARG A 5 -10.95 -12.04 22.84
CA ARG A 5 -10.51 -12.98 21.81
C ARG A 5 -10.82 -12.47 20.41
N MET A 6 -12.01 -11.93 20.17
CA MET A 6 -12.36 -11.34 18.87
C MET A 6 -11.44 -10.17 18.50
N LYS A 7 -11.17 -9.27 19.45
CA LYS A 7 -10.23 -8.16 19.22
C LYS A 7 -8.82 -8.66 18.89
N SER A 8 -8.32 -9.65 19.63
CA SER A 8 -7.00 -10.24 19.36
C SER A 8 -6.95 -10.92 17.99
N LEU A 9 -7.98 -11.69 17.62
CA LEU A 9 -8.07 -12.34 16.32
C LEU A 9 -8.09 -11.31 15.18
N ASN A 10 -8.91 -10.27 15.29
CA ASN A 10 -8.96 -9.20 14.28
C ASN A 10 -7.59 -8.52 14.14
N ALA A 11 -6.91 -8.20 15.25
CA ALA A 11 -5.59 -7.59 15.20
C ALA A 11 -4.55 -8.48 14.49
N ILE A 12 -4.53 -9.78 14.80
CA ILE A 12 -3.62 -10.75 14.15
C ILE A 12 -3.95 -10.87 12.67
N PHE A 13 -5.23 -11.00 12.32
CA PHE A 13 -5.68 -11.17 10.96
C PHE A 13 -5.38 -9.94 10.09
N THR A 14 -5.68 -8.73 10.59
CA THR A 14 -5.36 -7.47 9.91
C THR A 14 -3.87 -7.32 9.68
N SER A 15 -3.03 -7.63 10.68
CA SER A 15 -1.58 -7.59 10.55
C SER A 15 -1.07 -8.61 9.51
N SER A 16 -1.64 -9.82 9.50
CA SER A 16 -1.29 -10.85 8.52
C SER A 16 -1.66 -10.45 7.10
N ILE A 17 -2.86 -9.91 6.88
CA ILE A 17 -3.28 -9.39 5.57
C ILE A 17 -2.34 -8.26 5.14
N TYR A 18 -2.08 -7.30 6.03
CA TYR A 18 -1.22 -6.18 5.72
C TYR A 18 0.16 -6.64 5.24
N ARG A 19 0.81 -7.52 6.00
CA ARG A 19 2.12 -8.05 5.66
C ARG A 19 2.11 -8.82 4.34
N ASN A 20 1.13 -9.70 4.13
CA ASN A 20 1.07 -10.53 2.94
C ASN A 20 0.81 -9.71 1.66
N VAL A 21 -0.07 -8.71 1.72
CA VAL A 21 -0.32 -7.82 0.59
C VAL A 21 0.86 -6.89 0.36
N CYS A 22 1.50 -6.36 1.41
CA CYS A 22 2.68 -5.51 1.25
C CYS A 22 3.87 -6.24 0.62
N ARG A 23 3.97 -7.58 0.73
CA ARG A 23 5.01 -8.35 0.02
C ARG A 23 4.84 -8.34 -1.50
N SER A 24 3.62 -8.20 -2.00
CA SER A 24 3.31 -8.20 -3.45
C SER A 24 3.17 -6.80 -4.05
N LEU A 25 3.23 -5.74 -3.24
CA LEU A 25 3.06 -4.35 -3.70
C LEU A 25 4.40 -3.64 -3.88
N PHE A 26 4.47 -2.75 -4.86
CA PHE A 26 5.56 -1.79 -4.97
C PHE A 26 5.53 -0.81 -3.79
N GLU A 27 6.70 -0.28 -3.39
CA GLU A 27 6.83 0.66 -2.26
C GLU A 27 5.87 1.86 -2.37
N LYS A 28 5.72 2.41 -3.58
CA LYS A 28 4.83 3.55 -3.85
C LYS A 28 3.34 3.26 -3.55
N ASP A 29 2.94 2.00 -3.61
CA ASP A 29 1.53 1.59 -3.50
C ASP A 29 1.16 1.18 -2.06
N LYS A 30 2.16 0.91 -1.20
CA LYS A 30 1.93 0.43 0.18
C LYS A 30 1.18 1.43 1.04
N LEU A 31 1.50 2.73 0.94
CA LEU A 31 0.79 3.76 1.70
C LEU A 31 -0.68 3.88 1.28
N ILE A 32 -0.95 3.76 -0.03
CA ILE A 32 -2.33 3.78 -0.56
C ILE A 32 -3.11 2.59 0.00
N PHE A 33 -2.52 1.40 -0.04
CA PHE A 33 -3.14 0.22 0.53
C PHE A 33 -3.41 0.39 2.04
N SER A 34 -2.47 0.97 2.78
CA SER A 34 -2.61 1.25 4.20
C SER A 34 -3.78 2.21 4.49
N LEU A 35 -3.95 3.25 3.67
CA LEU A 35 -5.10 4.15 3.75
C LEU A 35 -6.41 3.42 3.46
N VAL A 36 -6.46 2.63 2.38
CA VAL A 36 -7.66 1.85 1.99
C VAL A 36 -8.04 0.85 3.07
N LEU A 37 -7.06 0.16 3.67
CA LEU A 37 -7.28 -0.76 4.78
C LEU A 37 -7.85 -0.03 6.01
N THR A 38 -7.25 1.11 6.38
CA THR A 38 -7.72 1.94 7.52
C THR A 38 -9.16 2.39 7.30
N VAL A 39 -9.46 2.94 6.12
CA VAL A 39 -10.81 3.43 5.77
C VAL A 39 -11.79 2.26 5.69
N GLY A 40 -11.40 1.11 5.13
CA GLY A 40 -12.25 -0.08 5.07
C GLY A 40 -12.69 -0.57 6.44
N ILE A 41 -11.75 -0.68 7.38
CA ILE A 41 -12.05 -1.07 8.77
C ILE A 41 -12.99 -0.06 9.44
N HIS A 42 -12.66 1.24 9.35
CA HIS A 42 -13.49 2.27 9.95
C HIS A 42 -14.87 2.40 9.30
N ARG A 43 -15.00 2.06 8.01
CA ARG A 43 -16.28 2.05 7.30
C ARG A 43 -17.19 0.97 7.86
N ASP A 44 -16.67 -0.23 8.09
CA ASP A 44 -17.39 -1.33 8.75
C ASP A 44 -17.83 -0.95 10.18
N GLU A 45 -16.99 -0.19 10.89
CA GLU A 45 -17.31 0.35 12.21
C GLU A 45 -18.28 1.56 12.19
N GLY A 46 -18.72 2.03 11.02
CA GLY A 46 -19.60 3.20 10.89
C GLY A 46 -18.94 4.54 11.23
N LYS A 47 -17.60 4.61 11.25
CA LYS A 47 -16.81 5.81 11.58
C LYS A 47 -16.43 6.66 10.35
N ILE A 48 -16.63 6.13 9.14
CA ILE A 48 -16.35 6.85 7.90
C ILE A 48 -17.61 7.55 7.42
N ARG A 49 -17.47 8.84 7.11
CA ARG A 49 -18.49 9.58 6.39
C ARG A 49 -18.14 9.62 4.90
N GLU A 50 -19.05 9.09 4.09
CA GLU A 50 -18.83 8.95 2.65
C GLU A 50 -18.77 10.30 1.91
N ASP A 51 -19.41 11.35 2.44
CA ASP A 51 -19.31 12.71 1.89
C ASP A 51 -17.87 13.24 1.96
N LEU A 52 -17.21 13.11 3.12
CA LEU A 52 -15.80 13.47 3.29
C LEU A 52 -14.89 12.58 2.46
N TRP A 53 -15.13 11.26 2.47
CA TRP A 53 -14.28 10.32 1.75
C TRP A 53 -14.33 10.59 0.24
N SER A 54 -15.53 10.77 -0.32
CA SER A 54 -15.70 11.12 -1.73
C SER A 54 -15.04 12.45 -2.07
N PHE A 55 -15.19 13.46 -1.20
CA PHE A 55 -14.53 14.75 -1.38
C PHE A 55 -13.01 14.65 -1.33
N LEU A 56 -12.44 13.85 -0.41
CA LEU A 56 -11.00 13.65 -0.31
C LEU A 56 -10.42 13.07 -1.61
N LEU A 57 -11.13 12.13 -2.24
CA LEU A 57 -10.70 11.50 -3.49
C LEU A 57 -10.89 12.40 -4.71
N THR A 58 -12.00 13.13 -4.79
CA THR A 58 -12.43 13.80 -6.04
C THR A 58 -12.36 15.32 -6.00
N GLY A 59 -12.36 15.93 -4.81
CA GLY A 59 -12.50 17.37 -4.60
C GLY A 59 -13.91 17.92 -4.81
N GLY A 60 -14.89 17.02 -4.97
CA GLY A 60 -16.28 17.34 -5.29
C GLY A 60 -16.51 17.68 -6.76
N VAL A 61 -17.78 17.89 -7.14
CA VAL A 61 -18.15 18.32 -8.49
C VAL A 61 -17.87 19.81 -8.65
N ALA A 62 -17.19 20.19 -9.73
CA ALA A 62 -16.84 21.58 -10.03
C ALA A 62 -18.09 22.40 -10.40
N LEU A 63 -18.73 22.99 -9.39
CA LEU A 63 -19.71 24.06 -9.56
C LEU A 63 -18.98 25.40 -9.57
N GLN A 64 -19.49 26.38 -10.33
CA GLN A 64 -18.97 27.74 -10.27
C GLN A 64 -19.04 28.26 -8.83
N ASN A 65 -17.91 28.74 -8.31
CA ASN A 65 -17.83 29.32 -6.97
C ASN A 65 -18.41 30.75 -7.03
N PRO A 66 -19.53 31.04 -6.34
CA PRO A 66 -20.12 32.38 -6.35
C PRO A 66 -19.43 33.34 -5.37
N TYR A 67 -18.53 32.84 -4.51
CA TYR A 67 -17.87 33.63 -3.46
C TYR A 67 -16.52 34.14 -3.93
N LYS A 68 -16.31 35.46 -3.76
CA LYS A 68 -15.02 36.09 -4.07
C LYS A 68 -13.94 35.60 -3.12
N ASN A 69 -12.77 35.29 -3.67
CA ASN A 69 -11.59 34.92 -2.89
C ASN A 69 -11.17 36.04 -1.92
N PRO A 70 -11.04 35.76 -0.61
CA PRO A 70 -10.72 36.77 0.40
C PRO A 70 -9.29 37.32 0.27
N ASP A 71 -8.33 36.54 -0.21
CA ASP A 71 -6.95 37.00 -0.43
C ASP A 71 -6.26 36.24 -1.57
N PRO A 72 -6.37 36.74 -2.80
CA PRO A 72 -5.74 36.13 -3.98
C PRO A 72 -4.20 36.18 -3.97
N SER A 73 -3.56 36.86 -3.02
CA SER A 73 -2.08 36.98 -2.99
C SER A 73 -1.39 35.65 -2.65
N TRP A 74 -2.06 34.76 -1.94
CA TRP A 74 -1.53 33.44 -1.55
C TRP A 74 -2.54 32.30 -1.73
N LEU A 75 -3.85 32.58 -1.58
CA LEU A 75 -4.88 31.56 -1.73
C LEU A 75 -5.30 31.48 -3.20
N THR A 76 -5.03 30.35 -3.84
CA THR A 76 -5.42 30.16 -5.24
C THR A 76 -6.94 30.04 -5.41
N GLU A 77 -7.48 30.44 -6.56
CA GLU A 77 -8.90 30.26 -6.87
C GLU A 77 -9.34 28.79 -6.81
N LYS A 78 -8.45 27.86 -7.16
CA LYS A 78 -8.70 26.41 -7.04
C LYS A 78 -8.87 26.00 -5.58
N SER A 79 -7.94 26.38 -4.71
CA SER A 79 -7.99 26.09 -3.28
C SER A 79 -9.20 26.76 -2.63
N TRP A 80 -9.48 28.02 -2.97
CA TRP A 80 -10.65 28.72 -2.47
C TRP A 80 -11.95 28.03 -2.88
N SER A 81 -12.05 27.59 -4.13
CA SER A 81 -13.21 26.83 -4.61
C SER A 81 -13.37 25.49 -3.88
N GLU A 82 -12.28 24.82 -3.51
CA GLU A 82 -12.33 23.62 -2.67
C GLU A 82 -12.79 23.94 -1.23
N VAL A 83 -12.28 25.01 -0.62
CA VAL A 83 -12.73 25.49 0.70
C VAL A 83 -14.23 25.78 0.70
N THR A 84 -14.72 26.51 -0.29
CA THR A 84 -16.16 26.80 -0.44
C THR A 84 -16.99 25.52 -0.56
N ARG A 85 -16.56 24.53 -1.35
CA ARG A 85 -17.31 23.27 -1.47
C ARG A 85 -17.25 22.45 -0.19
N ALA A 86 -16.12 22.44 0.50
CA ALA A 86 -15.94 21.73 1.76
C ALA A 86 -16.83 22.28 2.89
N ASP A 87 -17.23 23.55 2.83
CA ASP A 87 -18.18 24.18 3.77
C ASP A 87 -19.55 23.47 3.83
N ALA A 88 -19.97 22.85 2.72
CA ALA A 88 -21.23 22.10 2.67
C ALA A 88 -21.14 20.69 3.30
N LEU A 89 -19.93 20.21 3.61
CA LEU A 89 -19.73 18.88 4.18
C LEU A 89 -20.08 18.87 5.66
N THR A 90 -20.63 17.73 6.13
CA THR A 90 -20.98 17.61 7.54
C THR A 90 -19.75 17.83 8.42
N GLY A 91 -19.88 18.55 9.54
CA GLY A 91 -18.79 18.82 10.46
C GLY A 91 -17.68 19.75 9.94
N LEU A 92 -17.85 20.36 8.76
CA LEU A 92 -16.99 21.39 8.18
C LEU A 92 -17.75 22.69 7.88
N GLN A 93 -19.01 22.80 8.33
CA GLN A 93 -19.79 24.02 8.18
C GLN A 93 -19.09 25.20 8.86
N GLY A 94 -19.06 26.33 8.15
CA GLY A 94 -18.37 27.55 8.60
C GLY A 94 -16.90 27.60 8.22
N LEU A 95 -16.36 26.60 7.49
CA LEU A 95 -14.98 26.64 6.98
C LEU A 95 -14.76 27.84 6.08
N ARG A 96 -15.67 28.09 5.12
CA ARG A 96 -15.57 29.26 4.22
C ARG A 96 -15.53 30.55 5.02
N LYS A 97 -16.44 30.69 5.98
CA LYS A 97 -16.55 31.88 6.83
C LYS A 97 -15.31 32.07 7.71
N SER A 98 -14.70 30.99 8.22
CA SER A 98 -13.45 31.06 9.00
C SER A 98 -12.29 31.65 8.19
N PHE A 99 -12.20 31.36 6.89
CA PHE A 99 -11.22 31.98 5.99
C PHE A 99 -11.53 33.45 5.73
N GLU A 100 -12.80 33.82 5.52
CA GLU A 100 -13.22 35.20 5.33
C GLU A 100 -12.94 36.07 6.58
N ASP A 101 -13.23 35.54 7.77
CA ASP A 101 -13.11 36.26 9.02
C ASP A 101 -11.65 36.30 9.55
N ASN A 102 -10.84 35.27 9.29
CA ASN A 102 -9.51 35.09 9.89
C ASN A 102 -8.41 34.75 8.86
N ILE A 103 -8.42 35.42 7.71
CA ILE A 103 -7.52 35.10 6.58
C ILE A 103 -6.04 35.11 6.94
N ASN A 104 -5.60 36.02 7.81
CA ASN A 104 -4.21 36.14 8.24
C ASN A 104 -3.73 34.89 9.01
N SER A 105 -4.56 34.34 9.90
CA SER A 105 -4.21 33.11 10.64
C SER A 105 -4.15 31.89 9.72
N TRP A 106 -5.03 31.83 8.71
CA TRP A 106 -4.97 30.78 7.68
C TRP A 106 -3.74 30.91 6.80
N LYS A 107 -3.30 32.13 6.51
CA LYS A 107 -2.05 32.38 5.80
C LYS A 107 -0.84 31.94 6.63
N GLU A 108 -0.77 32.33 7.90
CA GLU A 108 0.29 31.89 8.81
C GLU A 108 0.36 30.36 8.88
N TYR A 109 -0.79 29.68 8.98
CA TYR A 109 -0.87 28.23 8.93
C TYR A 109 -0.42 27.65 7.58
N TYR A 110 -0.85 28.26 6.47
CA TYR A 110 -0.47 27.86 5.11
C TYR A 110 1.04 27.98 4.89
N ASP A 111 1.68 29.00 5.45
CA ASP A 111 3.12 29.27 5.33
C ASP A 111 3.98 28.35 6.21
N LEU A 112 3.38 27.55 7.10
CA LEU A 112 4.13 26.56 7.89
C LEU A 112 4.84 25.55 6.99
N ALA A 113 6.06 25.17 7.38
CA ALA A 113 6.79 24.12 6.68
C ALA A 113 6.07 22.77 6.79
N ASN A 114 5.50 22.46 7.95
CA ASN A 114 4.85 21.19 8.28
C ASN A 114 3.48 21.43 8.94
N PRO A 115 2.49 21.99 8.21
CA PRO A 115 1.19 22.37 8.76
C PRO A 115 0.44 21.19 9.39
N GLN A 116 0.62 19.97 8.86
CA GLN A 116 -0.04 18.76 9.34
C GLN A 116 0.30 18.41 10.81
N ASP A 117 1.34 19.00 11.38
CA ASP A 117 1.77 18.78 12.77
C ASP A 117 1.16 19.81 13.75
N TYR A 118 0.47 20.84 13.24
CA TYR A 118 -0.07 21.94 14.03
C TYR A 118 -1.61 21.92 14.04
N PRO A 119 -2.26 22.50 15.07
CA PRO A 119 -3.70 22.73 15.03
C PRO A 119 -4.07 23.73 13.93
N PHE A 120 -5.26 23.58 13.35
CA PHE A 120 -5.79 24.58 12.43
C PHE A 120 -6.13 25.88 13.16
N PRO A 121 -6.28 27.00 12.44
CA PRO A 121 -6.91 28.20 12.99
C PRO A 121 -8.31 27.95 13.55
N GLN A 122 -8.72 28.78 14.50
CA GLN A 122 -10.08 28.75 15.05
C GLN A 122 -11.14 28.93 13.93
N PRO A 123 -12.28 28.22 13.99
CA PRO A 123 -12.74 27.32 15.06
C PRO A 123 -12.37 25.84 14.86
N PHE A 124 -11.42 25.52 13.98
CA PHE A 124 -11.07 24.14 13.59
C PHE A 124 -9.83 23.59 14.33
N ASP A 125 -9.30 24.32 15.29
CA ASP A 125 -8.14 23.94 16.12
C ASP A 125 -8.33 22.60 16.84
N LYS A 126 -9.57 22.24 17.16
CA LYS A 126 -9.95 21.00 17.86
C LYS A 126 -10.29 19.82 16.94
N VAL A 127 -10.12 19.97 15.62
CA VAL A 127 -10.32 18.83 14.70
C VAL A 127 -9.26 17.77 14.98
N ASP A 128 -9.70 16.59 15.42
CA ASP A 128 -8.81 15.51 15.81
C ASP A 128 -8.01 15.02 14.58
N PRO A 129 -6.67 14.88 14.69
CA PRO A 129 -5.81 14.30 13.66
C PRO A 129 -6.24 12.90 13.15
N LYS A 130 -7.02 12.16 13.93
CA LYS A 130 -7.58 10.84 13.56
C LYS A 130 -8.77 10.91 12.63
N GLU A 131 -9.30 12.10 12.35
CA GLU A 131 -10.51 12.26 11.56
C GLU A 131 -10.24 12.59 10.09
N LEU A 132 -11.11 12.08 9.20
CA LEU A 132 -11.07 12.43 7.77
C LEU A 132 -11.21 13.93 7.51
N ARG A 133 -11.88 14.68 8.40
CA ARG A 133 -12.00 16.14 8.32
C ARG A 133 -10.64 16.83 8.24
N ARG A 134 -9.66 16.32 9.01
CA ARG A 134 -8.27 16.81 9.00
C ARG A 134 -7.66 16.72 7.60
N LEU A 135 -7.80 15.56 6.95
CA LEU A 135 -7.28 15.32 5.61
C LEU A 135 -7.99 16.20 4.56
N VAL A 136 -9.31 16.36 4.68
CA VAL A 136 -10.10 17.19 3.77
C VAL A 136 -9.69 18.67 3.85
N ILE A 137 -9.63 19.25 5.05
CA ILE A 137 -9.21 20.65 5.22
C ILE A 137 -7.80 20.85 4.65
N LEU A 138 -6.87 19.95 4.97
CA LEU A 138 -5.49 20.08 4.51
C LEU A 138 -5.39 19.92 2.99
N ARG A 139 -6.16 19.03 2.37
CA ARG A 139 -6.21 18.89 0.91
C ARG A 139 -6.61 20.20 0.22
N CYS A 140 -7.56 20.95 0.78
CA CYS A 140 -8.03 22.21 0.19
C CYS A 140 -6.91 23.27 0.09
N ILE A 141 -6.01 23.32 1.07
CA ILE A 141 -5.01 24.40 1.17
C ILE A 141 -3.56 23.96 0.96
N ARG A 142 -3.18 22.77 1.41
CA ARG A 142 -1.81 22.24 1.37
C ARG A 142 -1.79 20.79 0.87
N PRO A 143 -2.22 20.56 -0.40
CA PRO A 143 -2.27 19.22 -0.97
C PRO A 143 -0.88 18.54 -1.04
N ASP A 144 0.20 19.32 -1.07
CA ASP A 144 1.58 18.84 -1.00
C ASP A 144 1.91 18.10 0.31
N LYS A 145 1.18 18.39 1.40
CA LYS A 145 1.36 17.76 2.71
C LYS A 145 0.38 16.62 2.99
N LEU A 146 -0.45 16.27 2.01
CA LEU A 146 -1.49 15.25 2.19
C LEU A 146 -0.90 13.86 2.46
N VAL A 147 0.26 13.54 1.88
CA VAL A 147 0.97 12.27 2.13
C VAL A 147 1.37 12.14 3.59
N SER A 148 2.02 13.16 4.16
CA SER A 148 2.44 13.17 5.57
C SER A 148 1.24 13.16 6.53
N ALA A 149 0.18 13.89 6.20
CA ALA A 149 -1.06 13.87 6.98
C ALA A 149 -1.75 12.50 6.93
N THR A 150 -1.71 11.83 5.77
CA THR A 150 -2.24 10.46 5.60
C THR A 150 -1.46 9.46 6.45
N GLN A 151 -0.12 9.56 6.48
CA GLN A 151 0.71 8.73 7.36
C GLN A 151 0.35 8.94 8.84
N THR A 152 0.15 10.19 9.26
CA THR A 152 -0.28 10.54 10.62
C THR A 152 -1.66 9.95 10.93
N TYR A 153 -2.62 10.11 10.02
CA TYR A 153 -3.97 9.55 10.14
C TYR A 153 -3.94 8.02 10.31
N ILE A 154 -3.14 7.31 9.51
CA ILE A 154 -3.00 5.85 9.61
C ILE A 154 -2.30 5.47 10.92
N SER A 155 -1.18 6.11 11.26
CA SER A 155 -0.41 5.80 12.47
C SER A 155 -1.23 5.98 13.74
N LEU A 156 -2.05 7.04 13.82
CA LEU A 156 -2.89 7.32 14.98
C LEU A 156 -4.12 6.40 15.11
N ASN A 157 -4.55 5.75 14.03
CA ASN A 157 -5.72 4.88 14.00
C ASN A 157 -5.37 3.39 14.03
N MET A 158 -4.36 2.97 13.25
CA MET A 158 -3.93 1.57 13.15
C MET A 158 -2.57 1.30 13.80
N GLY A 159 -1.74 2.32 13.99
CA GLY A 159 -0.40 2.21 14.56
C GLY A 159 0.71 2.41 13.52
N GLN A 160 1.91 2.73 14.03
CA GLN A 160 3.10 3.03 13.22
C GLN A 160 3.50 1.91 12.25
N ALA A 161 3.28 0.65 12.64
CA ALA A 161 3.60 -0.52 11.83
C ALA A 161 2.85 -0.58 10.48
N TYR A 162 1.77 0.20 10.30
CA TYR A 162 1.01 0.26 9.04
C TYR A 162 1.50 1.36 8.08
N ILE A 163 2.49 2.16 8.47
CA ILE A 163 3.16 3.11 7.56
C ILE A 163 4.63 2.77 7.33
N GLU A 164 5.12 1.73 8.00
CA GLU A 164 6.47 1.18 7.88
C GLU A 164 6.37 -0.18 7.19
N PRO A 165 6.70 -0.26 5.89
CA PRO A 165 6.67 -1.52 5.17
C PRO A 165 7.52 -2.59 5.87
N PRO A 166 7.03 -3.83 5.97
CA PRO A 166 7.85 -4.92 6.50
C PRO A 166 9.09 -5.10 5.62
N PRO A 167 10.27 -5.36 6.22
CA PRO A 167 11.47 -5.66 5.45
C PRO A 167 11.29 -6.94 4.64
N PHE A 168 12.04 -7.06 3.55
CA PHE A 168 12.09 -8.30 2.78
C PHE A 168 12.60 -9.45 3.65
N ASP A 169 11.80 -10.52 3.73
CA ASP A 169 12.11 -11.71 4.52
C ASP A 169 11.85 -12.96 3.68
N LEU A 170 12.94 -13.52 3.15
CA LEU A 170 12.89 -14.74 2.35
C LEU A 170 12.55 -15.97 3.20
N GLN A 171 12.96 -16.00 4.47
CA GLN A 171 12.65 -17.10 5.37
C GLN A 171 11.14 -17.17 5.62
N ALA A 172 10.53 -16.04 6.00
CA ALA A 172 9.09 -15.98 6.22
C ALA A 172 8.28 -16.23 4.94
N SER A 173 8.79 -15.83 3.77
CA SER A 173 8.13 -16.14 2.48
C SER A 173 8.22 -17.64 2.15
N TYR A 174 9.36 -18.28 2.46
CA TYR A 174 9.54 -19.72 2.29
C TYR A 174 8.67 -20.52 3.26
N ASP A 175 8.55 -20.08 4.52
CA ASP A 175 7.70 -20.76 5.52
C ASP A 175 6.21 -20.69 5.17
N ASP A 176 5.79 -19.67 4.43
CA ASP A 176 4.43 -19.54 3.88
C ASP A 176 4.24 -20.27 2.54
N SER A 177 5.32 -20.78 1.93
CA SER A 177 5.31 -21.52 0.68
C SER A 177 5.14 -23.03 0.90
N THR A 178 4.84 -23.74 -0.17
CA THR A 178 4.76 -25.21 -0.16
C THR A 178 5.51 -25.75 -1.38
N LYS A 179 5.77 -27.06 -1.40
CA LYS A 179 6.35 -27.74 -2.57
C LYS A 179 5.54 -27.54 -3.86
N THR A 180 4.29 -27.09 -3.78
CA THR A 180 3.42 -26.83 -4.95
C THR A 180 3.07 -25.35 -5.12
N SER A 181 3.64 -24.47 -4.29
CA SER A 181 3.36 -23.03 -4.33
C SER A 181 4.66 -22.28 -4.64
N PRO A 182 4.95 -21.99 -5.92
CA PRO A 182 6.20 -21.36 -6.31
C PRO A 182 6.33 -19.95 -5.75
N LEU A 183 7.57 -19.55 -5.43
CA LEU A 183 7.90 -18.20 -4.99
C LEU A 183 8.21 -17.30 -6.19
N ILE A 184 7.48 -16.18 -6.27
CA ILE A 184 7.67 -15.17 -7.33
C ILE A 184 8.38 -13.95 -6.75
N PHE A 185 9.50 -13.57 -7.37
CA PHE A 185 10.25 -12.38 -7.02
C PHE A 185 9.92 -11.25 -8.00
N ILE A 186 9.33 -10.17 -7.49
CA ILE A 186 9.10 -8.94 -8.26
C ILE A 186 10.25 -7.98 -7.95
N LEU A 187 11.08 -7.71 -8.95
CA LEU A 187 12.31 -6.93 -8.79
C LEU A 187 12.15 -5.52 -9.33
N SER A 188 12.66 -4.55 -8.58
CA SER A 188 12.92 -3.21 -9.09
C SER A 188 14.12 -3.23 -10.04
N PRO A 189 14.18 -2.36 -11.06
CA PRO A 189 15.34 -2.25 -11.93
C PRO A 189 16.65 -2.10 -11.14
N GLY A 190 17.66 -2.91 -11.47
CA GLY A 190 18.97 -2.90 -10.80
C GLY A 190 19.07 -3.71 -9.50
N SER A 191 18.00 -4.37 -9.06
CA SER A 191 18.03 -5.32 -7.95
C SER A 191 18.23 -6.75 -8.45
N ASP A 192 19.16 -7.50 -7.86
CA ASP A 192 19.37 -8.93 -8.14
C ASP A 192 19.33 -9.74 -6.82
N PRO A 193 18.32 -10.61 -6.62
CA PRO A 193 18.17 -11.40 -5.40
C PRO A 193 19.09 -12.64 -5.36
N MET A 194 19.79 -12.98 -6.45
CA MET A 194 20.46 -14.28 -6.61
C MET A 194 21.49 -14.57 -5.54
N ALA A 195 22.31 -13.58 -5.17
CA ALA A 195 23.32 -13.77 -4.13
C ALA A 195 22.68 -14.12 -2.77
N GLY A 196 21.53 -13.53 -2.45
CA GLY A 196 20.75 -13.86 -1.26
C GLY A 196 20.09 -15.22 -1.36
N LEU A 197 19.50 -15.54 -2.51
CA LEU A 197 18.82 -16.82 -2.76
C LEU A 197 19.78 -18.01 -2.68
N ILE A 198 21.00 -17.89 -3.23
CA ILE A 198 22.02 -18.94 -3.16
C ILE A 198 22.41 -19.21 -1.70
N LYS A 199 22.68 -18.15 -0.92
CA LYS A 199 23.00 -18.29 0.51
C LYS A 199 21.85 -18.92 1.29
N PHE A 200 20.61 -18.56 0.94
CA PHE A 200 19.42 -19.11 1.56
C PHE A 200 19.25 -20.60 1.23
N ALA A 201 19.39 -21.00 -0.03
CA ALA A 201 19.34 -22.39 -0.46
C ALA A 201 20.41 -23.24 0.27
N GLU A 202 21.64 -22.73 0.39
CA GLU A 202 22.71 -23.39 1.16
C GLU A 202 22.33 -23.59 2.63
N SER A 203 21.68 -22.60 3.26
CA SER A 203 21.19 -22.72 4.64
C SER A 203 20.09 -23.77 4.81
N LYS A 204 19.36 -24.10 3.73
CA LYS A 204 18.36 -25.19 3.68
C LYS A 204 18.94 -26.52 3.23
N GLY A 205 20.26 -26.61 3.06
CA GLY A 205 20.96 -27.84 2.68
C GLY A 205 21.00 -28.10 1.17
N ILE A 206 20.63 -27.13 0.34
CA ILE A 206 20.75 -27.21 -1.12
C ILE A 206 22.08 -26.57 -1.51
N LEU A 207 23.01 -27.43 -1.94
CA LEU A 207 24.30 -26.98 -2.43
C LEU A 207 24.11 -26.17 -3.72
N LYS A 208 24.93 -25.14 -3.92
CA LYS A 208 24.91 -24.31 -5.14
C LYS A 208 24.91 -25.11 -6.45
N LYS A 209 25.59 -26.25 -6.51
CA LYS A 209 25.63 -27.15 -7.68
C LYS A 209 24.30 -27.84 -8.01
N ASN A 210 23.41 -27.94 -7.02
CA ASN A 210 22.08 -28.55 -7.10
C ASN A 210 20.99 -27.47 -7.24
N LEU A 211 21.34 -26.18 -7.19
CA LEU A 211 20.42 -25.09 -7.48
C LEU A 211 20.38 -24.87 -8.99
N MET A 212 19.35 -25.41 -9.65
CA MET A 212 19.21 -25.30 -11.09
C MET A 212 18.74 -23.89 -11.45
N THR A 213 19.49 -23.16 -12.27
CA THR A 213 19.15 -21.77 -12.65
C THR A 213 19.10 -21.65 -14.17
N ILE A 214 18.08 -20.98 -14.69
CA ILE A 214 17.95 -20.66 -16.11
C ILE A 214 17.43 -19.23 -16.29
N SER A 215 18.08 -18.47 -17.17
CA SER A 215 17.56 -17.18 -17.63
C SER A 215 16.65 -17.40 -18.83
N LEU A 216 15.38 -17.05 -18.67
CA LEU A 216 14.39 -17.15 -19.72
C LEU A 216 14.62 -16.08 -20.79
N GLY A 217 14.44 -16.50 -22.03
CA GLY A 217 14.60 -15.73 -23.25
C GLY A 217 14.04 -16.53 -24.42
N GLN A 218 14.26 -16.07 -25.65
CA GLN A 218 13.72 -16.75 -26.83
C GLN A 218 14.24 -18.20 -26.90
N GLY A 219 13.32 -19.16 -26.96
CA GLY A 219 13.62 -20.59 -27.09
C GLY A 219 14.02 -21.33 -25.81
N GLN A 220 14.05 -20.67 -24.63
CA GLN A 220 14.46 -21.31 -23.37
C GLN A 220 13.32 -22.06 -22.64
N GLY A 221 12.06 -21.84 -23.05
CA GLY A 221 10.89 -22.44 -22.40
C GLY A 221 10.94 -23.96 -22.24
N PRO A 222 11.21 -24.75 -23.31
CA PRO A 222 11.32 -26.20 -23.19
C PRO A 222 12.41 -26.67 -22.22
N ILE A 223 13.55 -25.97 -22.20
CA ILE A 223 14.66 -26.29 -21.28
C ILE A 223 14.25 -26.01 -19.83
N ALA A 224 13.52 -24.92 -19.59
CA ALA A 224 12.96 -24.62 -18.28
C ALA A 224 11.93 -25.65 -17.84
N ALA A 225 11.03 -26.11 -18.72
CA ALA A 225 10.07 -27.16 -18.42
C ALA A 225 10.75 -28.48 -18.02
N ASP A 226 11.78 -28.90 -18.76
CA ASP A 226 12.58 -30.08 -18.42
C ASP A 226 13.32 -29.93 -17.08
N MET A 227 13.81 -28.73 -16.79
CA MET A 227 14.46 -28.40 -15.52
C MET A 227 13.48 -28.50 -14.35
N ILE A 228 12.26 -27.97 -14.51
CA ILE A 228 11.16 -28.11 -13.53
C ILE A 228 10.84 -29.59 -13.31
N ASN A 229 10.63 -30.37 -14.37
CA ASN A 229 10.34 -31.80 -14.26
C ASN A 229 11.43 -32.58 -13.52
N LYS A 230 12.71 -32.23 -13.72
CA LYS A 230 13.82 -32.81 -12.96
C LYS A 230 13.76 -32.40 -11.48
N GLY A 231 13.53 -31.11 -11.19
CA GLY A 231 13.42 -30.60 -9.83
C GLY A 231 12.27 -31.24 -9.04
N ILE A 232 11.11 -31.41 -9.68
CA ILE A 232 9.96 -32.11 -9.12
C ILE A 232 10.33 -33.51 -8.64
N GLN A 233 11.18 -34.23 -9.38
CA GLN A 233 11.60 -35.60 -9.04
C GLN A 233 12.76 -35.64 -8.04
N SER A 234 13.75 -34.74 -8.17
CA SER A 234 14.97 -34.76 -7.35
C SER A 234 14.84 -33.98 -6.03
N GLY A 235 13.84 -33.11 -5.90
CA GLY A 235 13.70 -32.17 -4.79
C GLY A 235 14.69 -31.01 -4.84
N GLU A 236 15.27 -30.75 -6.00
CA GLU A 236 16.19 -29.63 -6.23
C GLU A 236 15.43 -28.37 -6.64
N TRP A 237 15.87 -27.22 -6.14
CA TRP A 237 15.25 -25.95 -6.46
C TRP A 237 15.59 -25.49 -7.86
N VAL A 238 14.56 -24.97 -8.54
CA VAL A 238 14.65 -24.41 -9.89
C VAL A 238 14.41 -22.91 -9.82
N VAL A 239 15.37 -22.13 -10.33
CA VAL A 239 15.32 -20.67 -10.37
C VAL A 239 15.18 -20.21 -11.81
N LEU A 240 13.99 -19.69 -12.12
CA LEU A 240 13.71 -19.06 -13.41
C LEU A 240 13.98 -17.56 -13.30
N GLN A 241 14.92 -17.06 -14.11
CA GLN A 241 15.27 -15.64 -14.16
C GLN A 241 14.66 -15.00 -15.40
N ASN A 242 14.46 -13.69 -15.37
CA ASN A 242 13.97 -12.90 -16.52
C ASN A 242 12.66 -13.42 -17.14
N CYS A 243 11.76 -13.99 -16.32
CA CYS A 243 10.48 -14.54 -16.80
C CYS A 243 9.65 -13.52 -17.59
N HIS A 244 9.74 -12.24 -17.24
CA HIS A 244 9.08 -11.14 -17.94
C HIS A 244 9.50 -10.98 -19.41
N LEU A 245 10.64 -11.55 -19.83
CA LEU A 245 11.11 -11.55 -21.23
C LEU A 245 10.57 -12.73 -22.06
N ALA A 246 9.93 -13.71 -21.43
CA ALA A 246 9.43 -14.93 -22.07
C ALA A 246 7.89 -14.97 -22.16
N GLU A 247 7.29 -13.88 -22.61
CA GLU A 247 5.83 -13.68 -22.68
C GLU A 247 5.08 -14.86 -23.33
N SER A 248 5.60 -15.39 -24.45
CA SER A 248 4.97 -16.50 -25.18
C SER A 248 4.94 -17.82 -24.40
N TRP A 249 5.84 -17.99 -23.42
CA TRP A 249 5.93 -19.21 -22.61
C TRP A 249 5.17 -19.11 -21.29
N MET A 250 4.75 -17.92 -20.85
CA MET A 250 4.08 -17.72 -19.56
C MET A 250 2.79 -18.55 -19.42
N LYS A 251 2.04 -18.76 -20.51
CA LYS A 251 0.85 -19.63 -20.52
C LYS A 251 1.18 -21.10 -20.25
N GLU A 252 2.34 -21.55 -20.74
CA GLU A 252 2.79 -22.92 -20.50
C GLU A 252 3.36 -23.07 -19.08
N LEU A 253 4.04 -22.05 -18.56
CA LEU A 253 4.46 -22.03 -17.16
C LEU A 253 3.26 -22.10 -16.20
N ASP A 254 2.18 -21.36 -16.50
CA ASP A 254 0.91 -21.41 -15.76
C ASP A 254 0.33 -22.83 -15.75
N ARG A 255 0.25 -23.46 -16.93
CA ARG A 255 -0.18 -24.87 -17.07
C ARG A 255 0.71 -25.83 -16.28
N ILE A 256 2.04 -25.64 -16.29
CA ILE A 256 2.97 -26.47 -15.53
C ILE A 256 2.70 -26.35 -14.02
N CYS A 257 2.50 -25.13 -13.52
CA CYS A 257 2.18 -24.88 -12.11
C CYS A 257 0.87 -25.56 -11.70
N ASP A 258 -0.17 -25.50 -12.52
CA ASP A 258 -1.49 -26.04 -12.19
C ASP A 258 -1.61 -27.55 -12.38
N GLU A 259 -1.00 -28.11 -13.43
CA GLU A 259 -1.22 -29.51 -13.84
C GLU A 259 -0.04 -30.44 -13.49
N THR A 260 1.17 -29.91 -13.38
CA THR A 260 2.39 -30.72 -13.22
C THR A 260 2.96 -30.64 -11.81
N ILE A 261 2.99 -29.45 -11.20
CA ILE A 261 3.44 -29.25 -9.83
C ILE A 261 2.28 -29.52 -8.86
N ILE A 262 1.98 -30.81 -8.67
CA ILE A 262 0.87 -31.28 -7.82
C ILE A 262 1.37 -32.07 -6.60
N PRO A 263 0.64 -32.06 -5.47
CA PRO A 263 1.11 -32.67 -4.22
C PRO A 263 1.51 -34.15 -4.34
N GLU A 264 0.86 -34.89 -5.22
CA GLU A 264 1.03 -36.33 -5.42
C GLU A 264 2.32 -36.68 -6.18
N ASN A 265 2.83 -35.77 -7.01
CA ASN A 265 3.95 -36.02 -7.91
C ASN A 265 5.19 -35.17 -7.60
N THR A 266 5.11 -34.28 -6.61
CA THR A 266 6.20 -33.36 -6.27
C THR A 266 6.95 -33.80 -5.01
N HIS A 267 8.28 -33.89 -5.13
CA HIS A 267 9.18 -34.21 -4.04
C HIS A 267 9.04 -33.22 -2.87
N GLU A 268 9.09 -33.71 -1.63
CA GLU A 268 8.87 -32.92 -0.39
C GLU A 268 9.86 -31.75 -0.18
N LYS A 269 10.93 -31.67 -0.96
CA LYS A 269 11.97 -30.64 -0.86
C LYS A 269 12.00 -29.67 -2.04
N PHE A 270 11.19 -29.92 -3.06
CA PHE A 270 11.11 -29.06 -4.25
C PHE A 270 10.67 -27.65 -3.87
#